data_AF-A0A8T4W9B2-F1
#
_entry.id   AF-A0A8T4W9B2-F1
#
_cell.length_a   1.000
_cell.length_b   1.000
_cell.length_c   1.000
_cell.angle_alpha   90.00
_cell.angle_beta   90.00
_cell.angle_gamma   90.00
#
_symmetry.space_group_name_H-M   'P 1'
#
loop_
_entity.id
_entity.type
_entity.pdbx_description
1 polymer ?
#
loop_
_entity_poly.entity_id
_entity_poly.type
_entity_poly.pdbx_seq_one_letter_code
_entity_poly.pdbx_strand_id
1 'polypeptide(L)'
;MLRTEKATEIAFSDDLTPEDGREVDPLTDPETVRLVALNLELAVKNLMGSASAPECLVLTADICSYRLVARPADNGVKVQVFEL
;
A
#
# COMPACT_ATOMS: atom_id res chain seq x y z
N MET A 1 12.08 -9.04 1.43
CA MET A 1 13.11 -8.01 1.15
C MET A 1 12.37 -6.69 1.02
N LEU A 2 12.57 -5.75 1.95
CA LEU A 2 12.00 -4.40 1.82
C LEU A 2 12.87 -3.65 0.79
N ARG A 3 12.30 -3.34 -0.37
CA ARG A 3 12.97 -2.55 -1.40
C ARG A 3 12.50 -1.11 -1.30
N THR A 4 13.45 -0.19 -1.22
CA THR A 4 13.21 1.25 -1.27
C THR A 4 13.67 1.72 -2.64
N GLU A 5 12.71 1.94 -3.51
CA GLU A 5 12.93 2.46 -4.85
C GLU A 5 12.03 3.71 -5.01
N LYS A 6 12.32 4.59 -5.98
CA LYS A 6 11.62 5.88 -6.11
C LYS A 6 10.11 5.66 -6.22
N ALA A 7 9.34 6.29 -5.32
CA ALA A 7 7.89 6.12 -5.19
C ALA A 7 7.11 6.32 -6.50
N THR A 8 7.68 7.01 -7.48
CA THR A 8 7.06 7.33 -8.76
C THR A 8 7.12 6.20 -9.80
N GLU A 9 8.08 5.27 -9.70
CA GLU A 9 8.35 4.29 -10.79
C GLU A 9 7.76 2.88 -10.53
N ILE A 10 7.24 2.58 -9.33
CA ILE A 10 6.84 1.20 -8.95
C ILE A 10 5.41 1.07 -8.47
N ALA A 11 4.79 2.18 -8.08
CA ALA A 11 3.39 2.12 -7.64
C ALA A 11 2.48 1.59 -8.75
N PHE A 12 2.91 1.73 -10.02
CA PHE A 12 2.16 1.35 -11.19
C PHE A 12 3.10 0.81 -12.28
N SER A 13 2.85 -0.41 -12.77
CA SER A 13 3.15 -0.70 -14.18
C SER A 13 2.43 0.33 -15.02
N ASP A 14 2.97 0.76 -16.16
CA ASP A 14 2.52 1.91 -16.99
C ASP A 14 0.99 2.06 -17.25
N ASP A 15 0.16 1.06 -16.91
CA ASP A 15 -1.29 1.02 -17.07
C ASP A 15 -2.14 1.10 -15.78
N LEU A 16 -1.55 1.15 -14.58
CA LEU A 16 -2.34 1.27 -13.34
C LEU A 16 -2.28 2.71 -12.83
N THR A 17 -3.41 3.30 -12.45
CA THR A 17 -3.42 4.59 -11.76
C THR A 17 -3.83 4.39 -10.31
N PRO A 18 -3.47 5.30 -9.38
CA PRO A 18 -3.89 5.20 -7.97
C PRO A 18 -5.40 5.15 -7.78
N GLU A 19 -6.18 5.49 -8.81
CA GLU A 19 -7.64 5.51 -8.81
C GLU A 19 -8.24 4.14 -9.17
N ASP A 20 -7.46 3.24 -9.78
CA ASP A 20 -7.94 1.93 -10.25
C ASP A 20 -7.96 0.86 -9.14
N GLY A 21 -7.24 1.10 -8.03
CA GLY A 21 -7.16 0.16 -6.91
C GLY A 21 -8.35 0.28 -5.96
N ARG A 22 -8.98 -0.85 -5.64
CA ARG A 22 -10.09 -0.93 -4.68
C ARG A 22 -9.59 -0.91 -3.23
N GLU A 23 -10.46 -0.56 -2.30
CA GLU A 23 -10.17 -0.71 -0.87
C GLU A 23 -10.24 -2.20 -0.45
N VAL A 24 -9.55 -2.50 0.65
CA VAL A 24 -9.56 -3.83 1.27
C VAL A 24 -10.94 -4.08 1.88
N ASP A 25 -11.58 -5.17 1.50
CA ASP A 25 -12.86 -5.61 2.05
C ASP A 25 -12.61 -6.57 3.23
N PRO A 26 -13.00 -6.21 4.46
CA PRO A 26 -12.74 -7.03 5.64
C PRO A 26 -13.49 -8.37 5.66
N LEU A 27 -14.55 -8.52 4.85
CA LEU A 27 -15.45 -9.68 4.82
C LEU A 27 -15.14 -10.62 3.65
N THR A 28 -14.79 -10.07 2.49
CA THR A 28 -14.65 -10.86 1.26
C THR A 28 -13.20 -11.12 0.86
N ASP A 29 -12.24 -10.29 1.32
CA ASP A 29 -10.85 -10.49 0.94
C ASP A 29 -10.20 -11.67 1.64
N PRO A 30 -9.28 -12.37 0.94
CA PRO A 30 -8.44 -13.39 1.55
C PRO A 30 -7.79 -12.87 2.83
N GLU A 31 -7.76 -13.70 3.86
CA GLU A 31 -7.16 -13.36 5.16
C GLU A 31 -5.73 -12.81 4.99
N THR A 32 -4.96 -13.39 4.08
CA THR A 32 -3.60 -12.95 3.79
C THR A 32 -3.55 -11.51 3.27
N VAL A 33 -4.46 -11.10 2.38
CA VAL A 33 -4.57 -9.73 1.88
C VAL A 33 -4.93 -8.77 3.02
N ARG A 34 -5.92 -9.14 3.85
CA ARG A 34 -6.36 -8.33 5.00
C ARG A 34 -5.25 -8.12 6.04
N LEU A 35 -4.50 -9.18 6.36
CA LEU A 35 -3.38 -9.10 7.30
C LEU A 35 -2.22 -8.26 6.75
N VAL A 36 -1.88 -8.39 5.47
CA VAL A 36 -0.84 -7.56 4.85
C VAL A 36 -1.27 -6.10 4.83
N ALA A 37 -2.54 -5.82 4.52
CA ALA A 37 -3.06 -4.45 4.54
C ALA A 37 -2.91 -3.79 5.91
N LEU A 38 -3.30 -4.49 6.98
CA LEU A 38 -3.14 -3.98 8.36
C LEU A 38 -1.67 -3.71 8.71
N ASN A 39 -0.75 -4.60 8.30
CA ASN A 39 0.68 -4.42 8.53
C ASN A 39 1.23 -3.21 7.76
N LEU A 40 0.82 -3.04 6.50
CA LEU A 40 1.21 -1.88 5.69
C LEU A 40 0.68 -0.58 6.29
N GLU A 41 -0.57 -0.56 6.73
CA GLU A 41 -1.18 0.59 7.39
C GLU A 41 -0.40 1.02 8.64
N LEU A 42 -0.06 0.05 9.50
CA LEU A 42 0.73 0.30 10.70
C LEU A 42 2.15 0.77 10.36
N ALA A 43 2.78 0.18 9.33
CA ALA A 43 4.10 0.58 8.89
C ALA A 43 4.13 2.04 8.41
N VAL A 44 3.15 2.44 7.57
CA VAL A 44 3.05 3.84 7.12
C VAL A 44 2.78 4.78 8.30
N LYS A 45 1.88 4.41 9.23
CA LYS A 45 1.64 5.20 10.45
C LYS A 45 2.91 5.40 11.28
N ASN A 46 3.74 4.36 11.41
CA ASN A 46 5.02 4.45 12.12
C ASN A 46 6.00 5.40 11.40
N LEU A 47 6.06 5.36 10.06
CA LEU A 47 6.91 6.24 9.27
C LEU A 47 6.45 7.70 9.32
N MET A 48 5.13 7.95 9.33
CA MET A 48 4.55 9.27 9.56
C MET A 48 4.92 9.78 10.96
N GLY A 49 4.78 8.93 11.99
CA GLY A 49 5.12 9.27 13.38
C GLY A 49 6.61 9.53 13.61
N SER A 50 7.49 8.92 12.82
CA SER A 50 8.94 9.13 12.91
C SER A 50 9.45 10.33 12.12
N ALA A 51 8.55 11.15 11.55
CA ALA A 51 8.90 12.27 10.66
C ALA A 51 9.80 11.85 9.47
N SER A 52 9.56 10.66 8.93
CA SER A 52 10.23 10.21 7.70
C SER A 52 9.90 11.15 6.54
N ALA A 53 10.82 11.24 5.58
CA ALA A 53 10.61 12.04 4.39
C ALA A 53 9.37 11.55 3.60
N PRO A 54 8.58 12.43 2.98
CA PRO A 54 7.32 12.06 2.31
C PRO A 54 7.46 10.93 1.28
N GLU A 55 8.59 10.89 0.57
CA GLU A 55 8.92 9.84 -0.40
C GLU A 55 9.00 8.44 0.21
N CYS A 56 9.23 8.32 1.52
CA CYS A 56 9.28 7.05 2.24
C CYS A 56 7.91 6.57 2.72
N LEU A 57 6.85 7.37 2.57
CA LEU A 57 5.54 7.07 3.15
C LEU A 57 4.67 6.17 2.27
N VAL A 58 5.11 5.87 1.04
CA VAL A 58 4.42 4.94 0.15
C VAL A 58 5.08 3.57 0.25
N LEU A 59 4.31 2.58 0.70
CA LEU A 59 4.76 1.20 0.80
C LEU A 59 3.93 0.31 -0.11
N THR A 60 4.58 -0.65 -0.77
CA THR A 60 3.91 -1.65 -1.60
C THR A 60 4.21 -3.06 -1.10
N ALA A 61 3.28 -3.98 -1.32
CA ALA A 61 3.50 -5.40 -1.10
C ALA A 61 2.82 -6.22 -2.19
N ASP A 62 3.57 -7.09 -2.82
CA ASP A 62 3.04 -8.08 -3.75
C ASP A 62 2.80 -9.39 -2.99
N ILE A 63 1.57 -9.89 -3.04
CA ILE A 63 1.18 -11.13 -2.38
C ILE A 63 0.14 -11.90 -3.18
N CYS A 64 0.41 -13.19 -3.42
CA CYS A 64 -0.42 -14.03 -4.30
C CYS A 64 -0.63 -13.34 -5.67
N SER A 65 -1.89 -13.13 -6.06
CA SER A 65 -2.29 -12.42 -7.29
C SER A 65 -2.68 -10.96 -7.02
N TYR A 66 -2.16 -10.37 -5.94
CA TYR A 66 -2.51 -9.02 -5.52
C TYR A 66 -1.27 -8.15 -5.31
N ARG A 67 -1.38 -6.88 -5.67
CA ARG A 67 -0.50 -5.80 -5.23
C ARG A 67 -1.26 -4.91 -4.27
N LEU A 68 -0.67 -4.63 -3.12
CA LEU A 68 -1.18 -3.68 -2.15
C LEU A 68 -0.32 -2.42 -2.16
N VAL A 69 -0.96 -1.26 -2.11
CA VAL A 69 -0.31 0.05 -2.03
C VAL A 69 -0.86 0.81 -0.83
N ALA A 70 0.00 1.14 0.13
CA ALA A 70 -0.34 1.93 1.30
C ALA A 70 0.33 3.30 1.24
N ARG A 71 -0.43 4.35 1.55
CA ARG A 71 0.04 5.74 1.51
C ARG A 71 -0.74 6.65 2.47
N PRO A 72 -0.18 7.79 2.89
CA PRO A 72 -0.93 8.81 3.61
C PRO A 72 -2.14 9.29 2.81
N ALA A 73 -3.22 9.60 3.53
CA ALA A 73 -4.45 10.20 3.01
C ALA A 73 -4.96 11.24 4.02
N ASP A 74 -5.94 12.05 3.61
CA ASP A 74 -6.48 13.15 4.43
C ASP A 74 -6.90 12.70 5.85
N ASN A 75 -7.45 11.49 5.95
CA ASN A 75 -7.95 10.91 7.21
C ASN A 75 -7.08 9.74 7.75
N GLY A 76 -5.79 9.67 7.39
CA GLY A 76 -4.87 8.67 7.94
C GLY A 76 -4.05 7.96 6.88
N VAL A 77 -4.21 6.65 6.77
CA VAL A 77 -3.51 5.82 5.78
C VAL A 77 -4.54 5.08 4.94
N LYS A 78 -4.39 5.16 3.62
CA LYS A 78 -5.22 4.41 2.67
C LYS A 78 -4.42 3.22 2.15
N VAL A 79 -5.04 2.04 2.14
CA VAL A 79 -4.48 0.83 1.53
C VAL A 79 -5.37 0.40 0.36
N GLN A 80 -4.79 0.28 -0.81
CA GLN A 80 -5.48 -0.11 -2.04
C GLN A 80 -4.96 -1.45 -2.54
N VAL A 81 -5.85 -2.27 -3.08
CA VAL A 81 -5.59 -3.59 -3.64
C VAL A 81 -5.78 -3.54 -5.15
N PHE A 82 -4.81 -4.12 -5.87
CA PHE A 82 -4.81 -4.28 -7.31
C PHE A 82 -4.67 -5.77 -7.61
N GLU A 83 -5.50 -6.30 -8.50
CA GLU A 83 -5.36 -7.67 -9.01
C GLU A 83 -4.31 -7.69 -10.13
N LEU A 84 -3.42 -8.68 -10.10
CA LEU A 84 -2.33 -8.88 -11.05
C LEU A 84 -2.67 -9.94 -12.11
#